data_AF-A0A0A0UZ38-F1
#
_entry.id   AF-A0A0A0UZ38-F1
#
_cell.length_a   1.000
_cell.length_b   1.000
_cell.length_c   1.000
_cell.angle_alpha   90.00
_cell.angle_beta   90.00
_cell.angle_gamma   90.00
#
_symmetry.space_group_name_H-M   'P 1'
#
loop_
_entity.id
_entity.type
_entity.pdbx_description
1 polymer ?
#
loop_
_entity_poly.entity_id
_entity_poly.type
_entity_poly.pdbx_seq_one_letter_code
_entity_poly.pdbx_strand_id
1 'polypeptide(L)'
;MNSATENTSGDRILYVRIGAIPRTRILYLPPEQTLTEYLKHAEAHDGRLLFTGNQRALRNRNDIGSIIFYTPHSELKIVGDVADMGDGYNPKKWNPESSYQAAFPWNRMPANQWIALDHVRRLEEFDPDGYVITAGKEKGKKLSEIASDFYNYTMTIVPADEWYAA
;
A
#
# COMPACT_ATOMS: atom_id res chain seq x y z
N MET A 1 -20.86 -19.39 25.52
CA MET A 1 -20.98 -18.09 24.82
C MET A 1 -19.91 -17.20 25.39
N ASN A 2 -18.87 -16.92 24.59
CA ASN A 2 -17.87 -15.86 24.78
C ASN A 2 -17.13 -15.79 23.45
N SER A 3 -17.74 -15.13 22.46
CA SER A 3 -17.02 -14.76 21.25
C SER A 3 -16.34 -13.44 21.55
N ALA A 4 -15.01 -13.51 21.60
CA ALA A 4 -14.14 -12.36 21.78
C ALA A 4 -14.50 -11.29 20.74
N THR A 5 -14.64 -10.07 21.24
CA THR A 5 -14.47 -8.83 20.47
C THR A 5 -13.10 -8.87 19.79
N GLU A 6 -13.05 -9.31 18.54
CA GLU A 6 -11.91 -9.10 17.66
C GLU A 6 -11.90 -7.64 17.22
N ASN A 7 -10.79 -6.95 17.51
CA ASN A 7 -10.47 -5.60 17.07
C ASN A 7 -10.68 -5.47 15.55
N THR A 8 -11.74 -4.78 15.13
CA THR A 8 -11.84 -4.25 13.76
C THR A 8 -10.88 -3.08 13.61
N SER A 9 -9.76 -3.30 12.91
CA SER A 9 -8.97 -2.21 12.31
C SER A 9 -9.79 -1.55 11.18
N GLY A 10 -9.45 -0.30 10.86
CA GLY A 10 -10.35 0.70 10.24
C GLY A 10 -11.09 0.29 8.96
N ASP A 11 -12.32 0.81 8.83
CA ASP A 11 -13.29 0.51 7.76
C ASP A 11 -12.87 0.95 6.34
N ARG A 12 -11.60 1.33 6.11
CA ARG A 12 -11.15 1.86 4.81
C ARG A 12 -9.94 1.12 4.26
N ILE A 13 -9.98 0.91 2.95
CA ILE A 13 -8.90 0.28 2.18
C ILE A 13 -8.19 1.38 1.40
N LEU A 14 -6.86 1.33 1.35
CA LEU A 14 -6.07 2.26 0.57
C LEU A 14 -5.58 1.56 -0.71
N TYR A 15 -5.88 2.12 -1.88
CA TYR A 15 -5.34 1.61 -3.15
C TYR A 15 -4.05 2.31 -3.56
N VAL A 16 -3.06 1.53 -3.95
CA VAL A 16 -1.71 2.02 -4.25
C VAL A 16 -1.30 1.50 -5.61
N ARG A 17 -1.37 2.36 -6.63
CA ARG A 17 -0.83 2.03 -7.95
C ARG A 17 0.68 2.27 -7.98
N ILE A 18 1.42 1.21 -8.24
CA ILE A 18 2.86 1.30 -8.47
C ILE A 18 3.08 1.89 -9.87
N GLY A 19 3.74 3.05 -9.93
CA GLY A 19 3.95 3.81 -11.16
C GLY A 19 5.15 3.32 -11.97
N ALA A 20 5.15 3.61 -13.27
CA ALA A 20 6.14 3.12 -14.25
C ALA A 20 7.11 4.19 -14.77
N ILE A 21 7.15 5.39 -14.19
CA ILE A 21 7.94 6.50 -14.75
C ILE A 21 9.39 6.42 -14.23
N PRO A 22 10.39 6.12 -15.09
CA PRO A 22 11.79 6.14 -14.69
C PRO A 22 12.19 7.57 -14.36
N ARG A 23 12.90 7.77 -13.25
CA ARG A 23 13.50 9.06 -12.91
C ARG A 23 15.00 8.99 -12.97
N THR A 24 15.60 10.04 -13.50
CA THR A 24 17.05 10.20 -13.46
C THR A 24 17.51 10.28 -12.00
N ARG A 25 18.54 9.51 -11.64
CA ARG A 25 19.21 9.47 -10.31
C ARG A 25 18.49 8.73 -9.18
N ILE A 26 17.39 8.04 -9.43
CA ILE A 26 16.75 7.13 -8.47
C ILE A 26 16.75 5.73 -9.08
N LEU A 27 17.08 4.70 -8.29
CA LEU A 27 16.96 3.32 -8.73
C LEU A 27 15.51 3.05 -9.11
N TYR A 28 15.27 2.75 -10.38
CA TYR A 28 13.96 2.41 -10.91
C TYR A 28 13.82 0.89 -10.93
N LEU A 29 12.80 0.39 -10.25
CA LEU A 29 12.30 -0.97 -10.44
C LEU A 29 11.00 -0.90 -11.24
N PRO A 30 10.83 -1.71 -12.29
CA PRO A 30 9.54 -1.88 -12.94
C PRO A 30 8.43 -2.20 -11.93
N PRO A 31 7.17 -1.77 -12.17
CA PRO A 31 6.07 -1.97 -11.22
C PRO A 31 5.86 -3.42 -10.77
N GLU A 32 5.89 -4.36 -11.71
CA GLU A 32 5.73 -5.78 -11.41
C GLU A 32 6.89 -6.33 -10.56
N GLN A 33 8.12 -5.88 -10.85
CA GLN A 33 9.27 -6.22 -10.04
C GLN A 33 9.15 -5.64 -8.63
N THR A 34 8.63 -4.42 -8.48
CA THR A 34 8.37 -3.80 -7.17
C THR A 34 7.40 -4.65 -6.34
N LEU A 35 6.28 -5.07 -6.92
CA LEU A 35 5.30 -5.92 -6.24
C LEU A 35 5.89 -7.28 -5.86
N THR A 36 6.69 -7.87 -6.75
CA THR A 36 7.40 -9.13 -6.50
C THR A 36 8.36 -9.00 -5.31
N GLU A 37 9.15 -7.93 -5.24
CA GLU A 37 10.08 -7.71 -4.13
C GLU A 37 9.35 -7.48 -2.80
N TYR A 38 8.19 -6.80 -2.81
CA TYR A 38 7.38 -6.65 -1.60
C TYR A 38 6.84 -7.99 -1.08
N LEU A 39 6.30 -8.84 -1.96
CA LEU A 39 5.83 -10.17 -1.55
C LEU A 39 6.97 -11.02 -1.03
N LYS A 40 8.06 -11.12 -1.79
CA LYS A 40 9.23 -11.91 -1.40
C LYS A 40 9.80 -11.45 -0.06
N HIS A 41 9.84 -10.14 0.17
CA HIS A 41 10.27 -9.60 1.45
C HIS A 41 9.30 -10.00 2.57
N ALA A 42 8.00 -9.82 2.37
CA ALA A 42 7.02 -10.22 3.37
C ALA A 42 7.08 -11.71 3.71
N GLU A 43 7.19 -12.59 2.71
CA GLU A 43 7.35 -14.03 2.90
C GLU A 43 8.58 -14.39 3.75
N ALA A 44 9.67 -13.64 3.59
CA ALA A 44 10.89 -13.80 4.38
C ALA A 44 10.81 -13.18 5.80
N HIS A 45 9.75 -12.44 6.10
CA HIS A 45 9.56 -11.66 7.33
C HIS A 45 8.18 -11.93 7.96
N ASP A 46 7.72 -13.19 7.95
CA ASP A 46 6.47 -13.64 8.58
C ASP A 46 5.22 -12.88 8.11
N GLY A 47 5.18 -12.51 6.82
CA GLY A 47 4.10 -11.74 6.23
C GLY A 47 4.14 -10.24 6.54
N ARG A 48 5.25 -9.72 7.08
CA ARG A 48 5.39 -8.31 7.46
C ARG A 48 6.14 -7.49 6.43
N LEU A 49 5.71 -6.24 6.24
CA LEU A 49 6.38 -5.28 5.37
C LEU A 49 6.35 -3.88 5.99
N LEU A 50 7.47 -3.17 5.95
CA LEU A 50 7.48 -1.72 6.13
C LEU A 50 7.42 -1.04 4.76
N PHE A 51 6.24 -0.54 4.39
CA PHE A 51 6.09 0.27 3.19
C PHE A 51 6.51 1.71 3.48
N THR A 52 7.43 2.25 2.69
CA THR A 52 7.97 3.61 2.89
C THR A 52 7.74 4.47 1.67
N GLY A 53 7.37 5.73 1.87
CA GLY A 53 7.18 6.64 0.75
C GLY A 53 6.97 8.09 1.16
N ASN A 54 6.79 8.95 0.16
CA ASN A 54 6.60 10.38 0.37
C ASN A 54 5.10 10.75 0.32
N GLN A 55 4.33 10.40 1.36
CA GLN A 55 2.88 10.22 1.27
C GLN A 55 2.05 11.17 2.16
N ARG A 56 2.45 12.44 2.30
CA ARG A 56 1.89 13.42 3.27
C ARG A 56 0.36 13.39 3.53
N ALA A 57 -0.46 12.97 2.57
CA ALA A 57 -1.91 12.80 2.71
C ALA A 57 -2.35 11.69 3.69
N LEU A 58 -1.48 10.73 4.03
CA LEU A 58 -1.77 9.63 4.97
C LEU A 58 -1.47 9.98 6.42
N ARG A 59 -0.96 11.20 6.66
CA ARG A 59 -0.71 11.68 8.02
C ARG A 59 -2.01 11.68 8.83
N ASN A 60 -1.99 11.02 10.00
CA ASN A 60 -3.11 10.92 10.93
C ASN A 60 -4.35 10.15 10.39
N ARG A 61 -4.19 9.29 9.39
CA ARG A 61 -5.27 8.45 8.85
C ARG A 61 -5.38 7.12 9.60
N ASN A 62 -5.96 7.17 10.80
CA ASN A 62 -6.14 5.98 11.64
C ASN A 62 -7.34 5.11 11.19
N ASP A 63 -8.04 5.53 10.13
CA ASP A 63 -9.22 4.89 9.57
C ASP A 63 -8.90 3.83 8.50
N ILE A 64 -7.63 3.67 8.12
CA ILE A 64 -7.21 2.73 7.07
C ILE A 64 -6.86 1.38 7.71
N GLY A 65 -7.64 0.33 7.40
CA GLY A 65 -7.43 -1.03 7.88
C GLY A 65 -6.58 -1.90 6.98
N SER A 66 -6.60 -1.68 5.66
CA SER A 66 -5.79 -2.46 4.71
C SER A 66 -5.29 -1.61 3.54
N ILE A 67 -4.21 -2.06 2.89
CA ILE A 67 -3.66 -1.48 1.67
C ILE A 67 -3.64 -2.53 0.57
N ILE A 68 -4.13 -2.16 -0.62
CA ILE A 68 -4.00 -2.96 -1.84
C ILE A 68 -3.02 -2.26 -2.78
N PHE A 69 -1.95 -2.94 -3.17
CA PHE A 69 -1.02 -2.47 -4.19
C PHE A 69 -1.27 -3.19 -5.52
N TYR A 70 -1.26 -2.43 -6.61
CA TYR A 70 -1.50 -2.95 -7.96
C TYR A 70 -0.73 -2.16 -9.02
N THR A 71 -0.73 -2.65 -10.25
CA THR A 71 -0.30 -1.90 -11.44
C THR A 71 -1.16 -2.31 -12.65
N PRO A 72 -1.52 -1.39 -13.57
CA PRO A 72 -2.51 -1.66 -14.63
C PRO A 72 -2.15 -2.74 -15.65
N HIS A 73 -0.91 -3.22 -15.66
CA HIS A 73 -0.40 -4.18 -16.64
C HIS A 73 0.18 -5.44 -15.99
N SER A 74 -0.09 -5.65 -14.70
CA SER A 74 0.31 -6.88 -14.02
C SER A 74 -0.90 -7.59 -13.44
N GLU A 75 -0.93 -8.90 -13.63
CA GLU A 75 -1.84 -9.80 -12.92
C GLU A 75 -1.53 -9.86 -11.41
N LEU A 76 -0.33 -9.41 -11.01
CA LEU A 76 0.08 -9.38 -9.61
C LEU A 76 -0.54 -8.19 -8.88
N LYS A 77 -1.26 -8.51 -7.82
CA LYS A 77 -1.80 -7.56 -6.84
C LYS A 77 -1.53 -8.10 -5.45
N ILE A 78 -1.29 -7.20 -4.50
CA ILE A 78 -0.91 -7.58 -3.15
C ILE A 78 -1.75 -6.78 -2.16
N VAL A 79 -2.10 -7.40 -1.04
CA VAL A 79 -2.83 -6.76 0.06
C VAL A 79 -2.04 -6.92 1.34
N GLY A 80 -2.12 -5.97 2.25
CA GLY A 80 -1.64 -6.08 3.62
C GLY A 80 -2.51 -5.28 4.59
N ASP A 81 -2.59 -5.75 5.83
CA ASP A 81 -3.35 -5.11 6.89
C ASP A 81 -2.50 -4.06 7.58
N VAL A 82 -3.04 -2.86 7.78
CA VAL A 82 -2.31 -1.76 8.42
C VAL A 82 -2.20 -2.04 9.91
N ALA A 83 -0.96 -2.23 10.37
CA ALA A 83 -0.63 -2.43 11.77
C ALA A 83 -0.31 -1.11 12.48
N ASP A 84 0.44 -0.23 11.80
CA ASP A 84 0.84 1.09 12.31
C ASP A 84 1.28 2.01 11.16
N MET A 85 1.35 3.32 11.41
CA MET A 85 1.87 4.30 10.47
C MET A 85 2.52 5.49 11.18
N GLY A 86 3.47 6.12 10.50
CA GLY A 86 4.13 7.28 11.06
C GLY A 86 4.90 8.14 10.08
N ASP A 87 5.41 9.24 10.61
CA ASP A 87 6.25 10.17 9.86
C ASP A 87 7.73 9.82 10.03
N GLY A 88 8.50 10.09 8.97
CA GLY A 88 9.95 10.05 8.96
C GLY A 88 10.51 8.63 9.01
N TYR A 89 10.78 8.08 7.83
CA TYR A 89 11.62 6.90 7.70
C TYR A 89 13.06 7.33 7.40
N ASN A 90 14.00 6.91 8.27
CA ASN A 90 15.42 7.05 8.00
C ASN A 90 16.11 5.70 8.23
N PRO A 91 16.58 5.01 7.17
CA PRO A 91 17.17 3.69 7.31
C PRO A 91 18.42 3.66 8.20
N LYS A 92 19.12 4.80 8.34
CA LYS A 92 20.30 4.90 9.22
C LYS A 92 19.94 4.98 10.71
N LYS A 93 18.69 5.27 11.04
CA LYS A 93 18.19 5.42 12.42
C LYS A 93 17.07 4.43 12.75
N TRP A 94 16.54 3.73 11.74
CA TRP A 94 15.50 2.74 11.94
C TRP A 94 16.04 1.59 12.79
N ASN A 95 15.22 1.10 13.71
CA ASN A 95 15.63 0.00 14.58
C ASN A 95 15.86 -1.27 13.75
N PRO A 96 17.08 -1.82 13.69
CA PRO A 96 17.36 -3.04 12.93
C PRO A 96 16.67 -4.27 13.54
N GLU A 97 16.34 -4.23 14.83
CA GLU A 97 15.59 -5.29 15.55
C GLU A 97 14.07 -5.15 15.37
N SER A 98 13.59 -4.13 14.65
CA SER A 98 12.15 -3.99 14.37
C SER A 98 11.66 -5.17 13.55
N SER A 99 10.50 -5.70 13.91
CA SER A 99 9.79 -6.72 13.13
C SER A 99 9.32 -6.21 11.77
N TYR A 100 9.28 -4.88 11.57
CA TYR A 100 8.95 -4.25 10.30
C TYR A 100 10.21 -3.65 9.67
N GLN A 101 10.64 -4.26 8.56
CA GLN A 101 11.74 -3.81 7.73
C GLN A 101 11.24 -3.46 6.33
N ALA A 102 11.92 -2.53 5.67
CA ALA A 102 11.61 -2.20 4.29
C ALA A 102 12.28 -3.19 3.35
N ALA A 103 11.64 -3.48 2.21
CA ALA A 103 12.26 -4.26 1.15
C ALA A 103 13.45 -3.50 0.52
N PHE A 104 14.37 -4.22 -0.12
CA PHE A 104 15.38 -3.59 -0.98
C PHE A 104 14.71 -3.07 -2.27
N PRO A 105 15.04 -1.86 -2.76
CA PRO A 105 16.08 -0.93 -2.29
C PRO A 105 15.61 0.12 -1.27
N TRP A 106 14.33 0.12 -0.90
CA TRP A 106 13.73 1.12 -0.02
C TRP A 106 14.37 1.16 1.36
N ASN A 107 14.90 0.03 1.85
CA ASN A 107 15.70 -0.03 3.07
C ASN A 107 17.00 0.79 3.07
N ARG A 108 17.34 1.44 1.95
CA ARG A 108 18.50 2.36 1.85
C ARG A 108 18.08 3.80 1.60
N MET A 109 16.79 4.07 1.44
CA MET A 109 16.27 5.36 1.02
C MET A 109 15.45 6.00 2.15
N PRO A 110 15.79 7.21 2.61
CA PRO A 110 14.93 7.91 3.54
C PRO A 110 13.60 8.29 2.86
N ALA A 111 12.52 8.28 3.63
CA ALA A 111 11.19 8.68 3.18
C ALA A 111 10.51 9.53 4.25
N ASN A 112 9.56 10.38 3.86
CA ASN A 112 8.88 11.24 4.83
C ASN A 112 7.80 10.51 5.64
N GLN A 113 7.41 9.29 5.27
CA GLN A 113 6.43 8.45 5.97
C GLN A 113 6.71 6.94 5.82
N TRP A 114 6.14 6.17 6.73
CA TRP A 114 6.15 4.69 6.73
C TRP A 114 4.80 4.13 7.17
N ILE A 115 4.49 2.92 6.70
CA ILE A 115 3.32 2.12 7.08
C ILE A 115 3.80 0.70 7.35
N ALA A 116 3.50 0.18 8.54
CA ALA A 116 3.72 -1.20 8.91
C ALA A 116 2.52 -2.04 8.47
N LEU A 117 2.79 -3.12 7.75
CA LEU A 117 1.78 -4.03 7.23
C LEU A 117 1.99 -5.43 7.78
N ASP A 118 0.91 -6.05 8.23
CA ASP A 118 0.79 -7.47 8.54
C ASP A 118 0.08 -8.23 7.41
N HIS A 119 0.20 -9.55 7.43
CA HIS A 119 -0.48 -10.48 6.51
C HIS A 119 -0.34 -10.13 5.03
N VAL A 120 0.82 -9.61 4.63
CA VAL A 120 1.07 -9.23 3.24
C VAL A 120 1.05 -10.48 2.37
N ARG A 121 0.15 -10.50 1.39
CA ARG A 121 -0.08 -11.66 0.53
C ARG A 121 -0.55 -11.25 -0.85
N ARG A 122 -0.46 -12.19 -1.79
CA ARG A 122 -1.11 -12.05 -3.09
C ARG A 122 -2.61 -11.90 -2.90
N LEU A 123 -3.20 -10.95 -3.60
CA LEU A 123 -4.63 -10.76 -3.66
C LEU A 123 -5.17 -11.46 -4.91
N GLU A 124 -5.76 -12.63 -4.71
CA GLU A 124 -6.41 -13.42 -5.77
C GLU A 124 -7.81 -12.88 -6.05
N GLU A 125 -8.30 -13.07 -7.29
CA GLU A 125 -9.67 -12.73 -7.71
C GLU A 125 -10.10 -11.26 -7.56
N PHE A 126 -9.14 -10.34 -7.44
CA PHE A 126 -9.43 -8.91 -7.39
C PHE A 126 -9.36 -8.25 -8.76
N ASP A 127 -10.54 -7.83 -9.25
CA ASP A 127 -10.70 -7.03 -10.46
C ASP A 127 -11.06 -5.56 -10.14
N PRO A 128 -10.13 -4.60 -10.32
CA PRO A 128 -10.42 -3.19 -10.10
C PRO A 128 -11.44 -2.60 -11.08
N ASP A 129 -11.75 -3.26 -12.20
CA ASP A 129 -12.84 -2.83 -13.09
C ASP A 129 -14.24 -3.11 -12.52
N GLY A 130 -14.35 -4.02 -11.55
CA GLY A 130 -15.60 -4.41 -10.87
C GLY A 130 -16.03 -3.47 -9.75
N TYR A 131 -15.26 -2.41 -9.47
CA TYR A 131 -15.52 -1.48 -8.38
C TYR A 131 -15.63 -0.04 -8.88
N VAL A 132 -16.63 0.69 -8.38
CA VAL A 132 -16.92 2.07 -8.74
C VAL A 132 -16.84 2.96 -7.51
N ILE A 133 -16.19 4.13 -7.65
CA ILE A 133 -16.10 5.11 -6.56
C ILE A 133 -17.46 5.80 -6.38
N THR A 134 -17.91 5.94 -5.13
CA THR A 134 -19.22 6.48 -4.79
C THR A 134 -19.19 7.91 -4.25
N ALA A 135 -18.02 8.45 -3.91
CA ALA A 135 -17.86 9.84 -3.47
C ALA A 135 -16.58 10.53 -3.98
N GLY A 136 -16.42 11.82 -3.65
CA GLY A 136 -15.27 12.61 -4.08
C GLY A 136 -15.29 13.04 -5.56
N LYS A 137 -14.18 13.62 -6.01
CA LYS A 137 -14.02 14.16 -7.39
C LYS A 137 -14.02 13.09 -8.47
N GLU A 138 -13.70 11.86 -8.10
CA GLU A 138 -13.58 10.73 -9.01
C GLU A 138 -14.85 9.86 -9.03
N LYS A 139 -15.92 10.28 -8.32
CA LYS A 139 -17.19 9.56 -8.24
C LYS A 139 -17.69 9.10 -9.62
N GLY A 140 -18.10 7.83 -9.69
CA GLY A 140 -18.61 7.20 -10.90
C GLY A 140 -17.54 6.60 -11.81
N LYS A 141 -16.26 6.84 -11.53
CA LYS A 141 -15.16 6.16 -12.22
C LYS A 141 -14.89 4.79 -11.63
N LYS A 142 -14.40 3.88 -12.47
CA LYS A 142 -13.91 2.59 -12.01
C LYS A 142 -12.61 2.77 -11.23
N LEU A 143 -12.36 1.88 -10.28
CA LEU A 143 -11.13 1.89 -9.50
C LEU A 143 -9.88 1.73 -10.38
N SER A 144 -9.98 0.99 -11.49
CA SER A 144 -8.94 0.86 -12.52
C SER A 144 -8.60 2.18 -13.23
N GLU A 145 -9.57 3.09 -13.35
CA GLU A 145 -9.47 4.35 -14.11
C GLU A 145 -8.81 5.47 -13.29
N ILE A 146 -8.70 5.31 -11.97
CA ILE A 146 -8.15 6.35 -11.12
C ILE A 146 -6.62 6.30 -11.17
N ALA A 147 -6.05 7.21 -11.94
CA ALA A 147 -4.66 7.58 -11.82
C ALA A 147 -4.55 8.78 -10.86
N SER A 148 -4.07 8.59 -9.63
CA SER A 148 -3.62 9.74 -8.85
C SER A 148 -2.28 10.26 -9.38
N ASP A 149 -2.17 11.56 -9.56
CA ASP A 149 -0.86 12.20 -9.69
C ASP A 149 -0.21 12.36 -8.31
N PHE A 150 0.68 11.45 -7.95
CA PHE A 150 1.66 11.71 -6.90
C PHE A 150 3.06 11.25 -7.33
N TYR A 151 4.03 12.13 -7.11
CA TYR A 151 5.35 11.99 -7.66
C TYR A 151 6.05 10.75 -7.06
N ASN A 152 6.47 9.83 -7.96
CA ASN A 152 7.17 8.54 -7.78
C ASN A 152 6.31 7.29 -7.55
N TYR A 153 5.06 7.43 -7.12
CA TYR A 153 4.07 6.36 -6.98
C TYR A 153 2.68 6.96 -7.21
N THR A 154 1.85 6.36 -8.07
CA THR A 154 0.46 6.81 -8.23
C THR A 154 -0.38 6.17 -7.13
N MET A 155 -0.60 6.82 -6.00
CA MET A 155 -1.40 6.26 -4.90
C MET A 155 -2.83 6.81 -4.87
N THR A 156 -3.82 5.97 -5.12
CA THR A 156 -5.23 6.35 -5.04
C THR A 156 -5.86 5.90 -3.72
N ILE A 157 -6.01 6.83 -2.78
CA ILE A 157 -6.80 6.55 -1.56
C ILE A 157 -8.28 6.47 -1.95
N VAL A 158 -8.89 5.28 -1.91
CA VAL A 158 -10.34 5.11 -2.08
C VAL A 158 -10.91 4.52 -0.79
N PRO A 159 -11.52 5.34 0.08
CA PRO A 159 -12.13 4.87 1.33
C PRO A 159 -13.03 3.65 1.11
N ALA A 160 -13.03 2.61 1.97
CA ALA A 160 -13.86 1.41 1.70
C ALA A 160 -15.37 1.63 1.86
N ASP A 161 -15.78 2.72 2.50
CA ASP A 161 -17.14 3.25 2.46
C ASP A 161 -17.50 3.94 1.14
N GLU A 162 -16.51 4.16 0.26
CA GLU A 162 -16.67 4.86 -1.02
C GLU A 162 -16.66 3.93 -2.25
N TRP A 163 -16.79 2.61 -2.10
CA TRP A 163 -16.95 1.70 -3.24
C TRP A 163 -17.66 0.40 -2.84
N TYR A 164 -18.41 -0.17 -3.79
CA TYR A 164 -19.08 -1.46 -3.64
C TYR A 164 -18.82 -2.30 -4.91
N ALA A 165 -18.93 -3.63 -4.79
CA ALA A 165 -18.90 -4.53 -5.93
C ALA A 165 -20.11 -4.25 -6.84
N ALA A 166 -19.86 -3.83 -8.08
CA ALA A 166 -20.91 -3.50 -9.05
C ALA A 166 -21.66 -4.74 -9.54
#